data_AF-A0A135TPQ5-F1
#
_entry.id   AF-A0A135TPQ5-F1
#
_cell.length_a   1.000
_cell.length_b   1.000
_cell.length_c   1.000
_cell.angle_alpha   90.00
_cell.angle_beta   90.00
_cell.angle_gamma   90.00
#
_symmetry.space_group_name_H-M   'P 1'
#
loop_
_entity.id
_entity.type
_entity.pdbx_description
1 polymer ?
#
loop_
_entity_poly.entity_id
_entity_poly.type
_entity_poly.pdbx_seq_one_letter_code
_entity_poly.pdbx_strand_id
1 'polypeptide(L)'
;MTTLPLKVKVAIRDHWTKEDSYLQQALKALRDVLGLEVDVNPDWQILLTQLDAEYADRTDFVAAVAGTVEAWCRAATELLEDEKNEEWTNTLLDKLRLTWSRLRLFVEVASDEQASTAWSDDQGGFLITLPKLRLITPMDLHPLFKTEIKDCFADHHKQLPPYSASPTEDWADLEMDARLNRLSVGGTGHLRQRASISSTASRGPQADFMPKADALPRPDELLQKAPYHLIVYSRGAHEIEIQGSHSATLKFLADYFKKWRRTNHQISSKARNLS
;
A
#
# COMPACT_ATOMS: atom_id res chain seq x y z
N MET A 1 -13.88 18.14 -5.95
CA MET A 1 -12.99 17.47 -6.91
C MET A 1 -11.76 18.36 -7.12
N THR A 2 -10.70 18.10 -6.36
CA THR A 2 -9.40 18.76 -6.54
C THR A 2 -8.72 18.16 -7.77
N THR A 3 -8.35 18.97 -8.75
CA THR A 3 -7.67 18.50 -9.97
C THR A 3 -6.17 18.70 -9.84
N LEU A 4 -5.36 17.74 -10.34
CA LEU A 4 -3.90 17.86 -10.31
C LEU A 4 -3.44 19.20 -10.93
N PRO A 5 -2.49 19.92 -10.31
CA PRO A 5 -1.96 21.16 -10.86
C PRO A 5 -1.38 20.98 -12.27
N LEU A 6 -1.46 22.02 -13.11
CA LEU A 6 -1.02 21.93 -14.51
C LEU A 6 0.45 21.51 -14.65
N LYS A 7 1.35 22.06 -13.83
CA LYS A 7 2.76 21.65 -13.77
C LYS A 7 2.93 20.14 -13.55
N VAL A 8 2.15 19.56 -12.63
CA VAL A 8 2.20 18.12 -12.29
C VAL A 8 1.73 17.29 -13.48
N LYS A 9 0.65 17.69 -14.15
CA LYS A 9 0.16 17.02 -15.38
C LYS A 9 1.20 17.05 -16.51
N VAL A 10 1.93 18.15 -16.67
CA VAL A 10 3.02 18.27 -17.66
C VAL A 10 4.19 17.36 -17.29
N ALA A 11 4.60 17.35 -16.01
CA ALA A 11 5.67 16.45 -15.56
C ALA A 11 5.30 14.97 -15.68
N ILE A 12 4.04 14.58 -15.39
CA ILE A 12 3.53 13.21 -15.64
C ILE A 12 3.59 12.91 -17.14
N ARG A 13 3.18 13.85 -18.00
CA ARG A 13 3.30 13.64 -19.45
C ARG A 13 4.74 13.33 -19.86
N ASP A 14 5.68 14.14 -19.38
CA ASP A 14 7.07 14.14 -19.87
C ASP A 14 7.95 13.03 -19.26
N HIS A 15 7.74 12.68 -17.98
CA HIS A 15 8.53 11.67 -17.27
C HIS A 15 7.85 10.31 -17.14
N TRP A 16 6.51 10.24 -17.22
CA TRP A 16 5.76 9.00 -17.00
C TRP A 16 5.12 8.42 -18.27
N THR A 17 4.40 9.25 -19.06
CA THR A 17 3.63 8.72 -20.21
C THR A 17 4.35 8.80 -21.55
N LYS A 18 5.36 9.66 -21.69
CA LYS A 18 6.08 9.83 -22.97
C LYS A 18 6.85 8.55 -23.30
N GLU A 19 6.65 7.99 -24.48
CA GLU A 19 7.29 6.73 -24.92
C GLU A 19 8.83 6.80 -24.89
N ASP A 20 9.41 7.97 -25.20
CA ASP A 20 10.86 8.21 -25.13
C ASP A 20 11.39 8.37 -23.68
N SER A 21 10.54 8.41 -22.65
CA SER A 21 10.99 8.60 -21.27
C SER A 21 11.79 7.39 -20.77
N TYR A 22 12.77 7.63 -19.89
CA TYR A 22 13.59 6.57 -19.33
C TYR A 22 12.78 5.50 -18.58
N LEU A 23 11.68 5.89 -17.92
CA LEU A 23 10.74 4.97 -17.30
C LEU A 23 10.04 4.07 -18.34
N GLN A 24 9.50 4.63 -19.43
CA GLN A 24 8.84 3.82 -20.46
C GLN A 24 9.82 2.87 -21.17
N GLN A 25 11.08 3.28 -21.35
CA GLN A 25 12.15 2.40 -21.84
C GLN A 25 12.43 1.25 -20.87
N ALA A 26 12.50 1.50 -19.55
CA ALA A 26 12.72 0.49 -18.53
C ALA A 26 11.52 -0.47 -18.37
N LEU A 27 10.28 0.04 -18.40
CA LEU A 27 9.06 -0.77 -18.40
C LEU A 27 8.95 -1.65 -19.65
N LYS A 28 9.36 -1.11 -20.81
CA LYS A 28 9.43 -1.89 -22.05
C LYS A 28 10.43 -3.04 -21.92
N ALA A 29 11.66 -2.77 -21.47
CA ALA A 29 12.67 -3.82 -21.27
C ALA A 29 12.17 -4.92 -20.33
N LEU A 30 11.59 -4.53 -19.18
CA LEU A 30 11.02 -5.46 -18.21
C LEU A 30 9.88 -6.32 -18.79
N ARG A 31 8.97 -5.72 -19.55
CA ARG A 31 7.89 -6.44 -20.26
C ARG A 31 8.45 -7.40 -21.31
N ASP A 32 9.42 -6.95 -22.09
CA ASP A 32 9.99 -7.70 -23.19
C ASP A 32 10.79 -8.93 -22.66
N VAL A 33 11.37 -8.85 -21.45
CA VAL A 33 11.99 -9.98 -20.72
C VAL A 33 10.95 -10.89 -20.04
N LEU A 34 9.92 -10.36 -19.38
CA LEU A 34 8.89 -11.16 -18.69
C LEU A 34 7.92 -11.88 -19.64
N GLY A 35 7.70 -11.34 -20.85
CA GLY A 35 6.64 -11.79 -21.75
C GLY A 35 5.22 -11.53 -21.22
N LEU A 36 5.07 -10.70 -20.18
CA LEU A 36 3.81 -10.37 -19.50
C LEU A 36 3.62 -8.86 -19.43
N GLU A 37 2.37 -8.39 -19.41
CA GLU A 37 2.07 -6.97 -19.19
C GLU A 37 2.62 -6.49 -17.82
N VAL A 38 3.14 -5.27 -17.77
CA VAL A 38 3.56 -4.58 -16.54
C VAL A 38 2.64 -3.37 -16.35
N ASP A 39 1.98 -3.30 -15.21
CA ASP A 39 0.97 -2.29 -14.88
C ASP A 39 1.40 -1.46 -13.67
N VAL A 40 1.46 -0.13 -13.84
CA VAL A 40 1.93 0.81 -12.81
C VAL A 40 1.05 2.05 -12.81
N ASN A 41 0.11 2.10 -11.86
CA ASN A 41 -0.90 3.16 -11.76
C ASN A 41 -0.84 3.86 -10.38
N PRO A 42 0.15 4.75 -10.15
CA PRO A 42 0.22 5.53 -8.92
C PRO A 42 -0.95 6.49 -8.79
N ASP A 43 -1.53 6.61 -7.58
CA ASP A 43 -2.48 7.68 -7.28
C ASP A 43 -1.72 8.99 -7.05
N TRP A 44 -1.52 9.73 -8.14
CA TRP A 44 -0.88 11.04 -8.15
C TRP A 44 -1.49 12.07 -7.20
N GLN A 45 -2.76 11.93 -6.79
CA GLN A 45 -3.39 12.87 -5.86
C GLN A 45 -3.03 12.53 -4.41
N ILE A 46 -3.00 11.23 -4.07
CA ILE A 46 -2.52 10.76 -2.76
C ILE A 46 -1.03 11.06 -2.61
N LEU A 47 -0.22 10.68 -3.61
CA LEU A 47 1.22 10.97 -3.62
C LEU A 47 1.51 12.47 -3.51
N LEU A 48 0.81 13.32 -4.27
CA LEU A 48 0.94 14.77 -4.14
C LEU A 48 0.54 15.23 -2.72
N THR A 49 -0.58 14.76 -2.18
CA THR A 49 -1.03 15.18 -0.83
C THR A 49 -0.04 14.80 0.27
N GLN A 50 0.65 13.67 0.12
CA GLN A 50 1.65 13.17 1.08
C GLN A 50 3.02 13.84 0.91
N LEU A 51 3.40 14.27 -0.30
CA LEU A 51 4.73 14.80 -0.62
C LEU A 51 4.79 16.33 -0.85
N ASP A 52 3.65 17.03 -1.03
CA ASP A 52 3.62 18.50 -1.26
C ASP A 52 4.24 19.32 -0.12
N ALA A 53 4.32 18.74 1.09
CA ALA A 53 4.98 19.34 2.24
C ALA A 53 6.52 19.30 2.18
N GLU A 54 7.11 18.35 1.43
CA GLU A 54 8.57 18.11 1.40
C GLU A 54 9.22 18.55 0.08
N TYR A 55 8.44 18.76 -0.98
CA TYR A 55 8.94 19.15 -2.31
C TYR A 55 8.70 20.63 -2.62
N ALA A 56 9.78 21.40 -2.73
CA ALA A 56 9.72 22.84 -3.03
C ALA A 56 9.28 23.19 -4.46
N ASP A 57 9.43 22.29 -5.45
CA ASP A 57 8.69 22.36 -6.73
C ASP A 57 8.00 21.02 -7.01
N ARG A 58 6.81 21.12 -7.59
CA ARG A 58 5.90 20.01 -7.89
C ARG A 58 6.23 19.29 -9.20
N THR A 59 7.22 19.76 -9.95
CA THR A 59 7.80 19.03 -11.07
C THR A 59 8.81 17.98 -10.59
N ASP A 60 9.59 18.32 -9.57
CA ASP A 60 10.66 17.47 -9.04
C ASP A 60 10.11 16.17 -8.46
N PHE A 61 8.95 16.20 -7.80
CA PHE A 61 8.35 15.01 -7.20
C PHE A 61 8.00 13.96 -8.27
N VAL A 62 7.45 14.37 -9.42
CA VAL A 62 7.09 13.42 -10.49
C VAL A 62 8.34 12.80 -11.10
N ALA A 63 9.40 13.58 -11.29
CA ALA A 63 10.69 13.07 -11.75
C ALA A 63 11.31 12.10 -10.75
N ALA A 64 11.21 12.35 -9.45
CA ALA A 64 11.66 11.45 -8.39
C ALA A 64 10.85 10.14 -8.36
N VAL A 65 9.52 10.20 -8.41
CA VAL A 65 8.64 9.02 -8.50
C VAL A 65 8.97 8.18 -9.74
N ALA A 66 9.10 8.82 -10.91
CA ALA A 66 9.44 8.14 -12.15
C ALA A 66 10.83 7.49 -12.10
N GLY A 67 11.84 8.21 -11.59
CA GLY A 67 13.22 7.71 -11.45
C GLY A 67 13.35 6.55 -10.45
N THR A 68 12.54 6.55 -9.37
CA THR A 68 12.47 5.45 -8.40
C THR A 68 11.90 4.18 -9.05
N VAL A 69 10.78 4.30 -9.77
CA VAL A 69 10.18 3.15 -10.47
C VAL A 69 11.07 2.69 -11.64
N GLU A 70 11.76 3.60 -12.32
CA GLU A 70 12.76 3.28 -13.35
C GLU A 70 13.93 2.45 -12.77
N ALA A 71 14.48 2.85 -11.62
CA ALA A 71 15.53 2.09 -10.93
C ALA A 71 15.04 0.70 -10.51
N TRP A 72 13.82 0.61 -9.97
CA TRP A 72 13.19 -0.67 -9.65
C TRP A 72 13.03 -1.57 -10.89
N CYS A 73 12.56 -1.02 -12.02
CA CYS A 73 12.38 -1.78 -13.25
C CYS A 73 13.71 -2.29 -13.81
N ARG A 74 14.80 -1.50 -13.74
CA ARG A 74 16.14 -1.96 -14.12
C ARG A 74 16.64 -3.08 -13.20
N ALA A 75 16.50 -2.91 -11.88
CA ALA A 75 16.90 -3.92 -10.91
C ALA A 75 16.16 -5.26 -11.12
N ALA A 76 14.85 -5.21 -11.37
CA ALA A 76 14.03 -6.37 -11.71
C ALA A 76 14.48 -7.02 -13.04
N THR A 77 14.72 -6.23 -14.08
CA THR A 77 15.18 -6.73 -15.39
C THR A 77 16.53 -7.46 -15.27
N GLU A 78 17.51 -6.87 -14.58
CA GLU A 78 18.81 -7.50 -14.34
C GLU A 78 18.74 -8.79 -13.54
N LEU A 79 17.75 -8.95 -12.65
CA LEU A 79 17.55 -10.21 -11.91
C LEU A 79 16.95 -11.30 -12.78
N LEU A 80 16.02 -10.94 -13.68
CA LEU A 80 15.34 -11.84 -14.60
C LEU A 80 16.25 -12.34 -15.73
N GLU A 81 17.19 -11.51 -16.20
CA GLU A 81 18.16 -11.87 -17.24
C GLU A 81 19.35 -12.71 -16.73
N ASP A 82 19.63 -12.74 -15.42
CA ASP A 82 20.70 -13.54 -14.83
C ASP A 82 20.21 -14.97 -14.54
N GLU A 83 20.69 -15.93 -15.35
CA GLU A 83 20.40 -17.38 -15.26
C GLU A 83 20.56 -17.94 -13.82
N LYS A 84 21.41 -17.35 -12.98
CA LYS A 84 21.59 -17.77 -11.58
C LYS A 84 20.35 -17.54 -10.70
N ASN A 85 19.38 -16.77 -11.16
CA ASN A 85 18.12 -16.50 -10.47
C ASN A 85 16.95 -17.30 -11.06
N GLU A 86 17.18 -18.29 -11.92
CA GLU A 86 16.11 -19.08 -12.57
C GLU A 86 15.04 -19.62 -11.60
N GLU A 87 15.44 -20.13 -10.43
CA GLU A 87 14.52 -20.59 -9.38
C GLU A 87 13.61 -19.47 -8.83
N TRP A 88 14.18 -18.28 -8.63
CA TRP A 88 13.45 -17.08 -8.19
C TRP A 88 12.52 -16.57 -9.29
N THR A 89 12.99 -16.54 -10.54
CA THR A 89 12.20 -16.15 -11.73
C THR A 89 11.00 -17.07 -11.93
N ASN A 90 11.17 -18.39 -11.78
CA ASN A 90 10.07 -19.34 -11.85
C ASN A 90 9.05 -19.12 -10.72
N THR A 91 9.53 -18.88 -9.48
CA THR A 91 8.67 -18.52 -8.33
C THR A 91 7.83 -17.27 -8.62
N LEU A 92 8.44 -16.22 -9.18
CA LEU A 92 7.73 -15.00 -9.59
C LEU A 92 6.65 -15.31 -10.63
N LEU A 93 6.98 -16.04 -11.70
CA LEU A 93 6.05 -16.37 -12.78
C LEU A 93 4.86 -17.19 -12.28
N ASP A 94 5.07 -18.12 -11.34
CA ASP A 94 3.98 -18.89 -10.74
C ASP A 94 3.09 -18.04 -9.81
N LYS A 95 3.66 -17.13 -9.02
CA LYS A 95 2.84 -16.13 -8.28
C LYS A 95 2.02 -15.25 -9.24
N LEU A 96 2.62 -14.76 -10.33
CA LEU A 96 1.92 -13.94 -11.33
C LEU A 96 0.78 -14.68 -12.03
N ARG A 97 0.96 -15.97 -12.33
CA ARG A 97 -0.09 -16.85 -12.89
C ARG A 97 -1.27 -17.04 -11.93
N LEU A 98 -1.00 -17.16 -10.63
CA LEU A 98 -2.05 -17.33 -9.62
C LEU A 98 -2.94 -16.09 -9.49
N THR A 99 -2.38 -14.89 -9.68
CA THR A 99 -3.11 -13.66 -9.37
C THR A 99 -3.69 -12.91 -10.58
N TRP A 100 -2.93 -12.57 -11.63
CA TRP A 100 -3.44 -11.71 -12.73
C TRP A 100 -2.84 -11.92 -14.13
N SER A 101 -1.84 -12.79 -14.28
CA SER A 101 -1.04 -12.93 -15.51
C SER A 101 -0.44 -11.62 -16.02
N ARG A 102 -0.15 -10.68 -15.09
CA ARG A 102 0.53 -9.40 -15.33
C ARG A 102 1.29 -9.01 -14.07
N LEU A 103 2.45 -8.36 -14.23
CA LEU A 103 3.19 -7.77 -13.12
C LEU A 103 2.53 -6.44 -12.72
N ARG A 104 2.17 -6.28 -11.45
CA ARG A 104 1.60 -5.02 -10.93
C ARG A 104 2.56 -4.39 -9.95
N LEU A 105 2.83 -3.10 -10.13
CA LEU A 105 3.64 -2.29 -9.23
C LEU A 105 2.76 -1.21 -8.60
N PHE A 106 2.68 -1.24 -7.27
CA PHE A 106 1.98 -0.26 -6.45
C PHE A 106 3.01 0.71 -5.87
N VAL A 107 2.65 1.99 -5.77
CA VAL A 107 3.56 3.04 -5.33
C VAL A 107 2.92 3.79 -4.18
N GLU A 108 3.52 3.70 -3.00
CA GLU A 108 3.05 4.33 -1.76
C GLU A 108 4.16 5.17 -1.13
N VAL A 109 3.81 6.11 -0.24
CA VAL A 109 4.79 6.90 0.52
C VAL A 109 5.03 6.23 1.87
N ALA A 110 6.29 6.01 2.20
CA ALA A 110 6.72 5.39 3.44
C ALA A 110 6.29 6.19 4.67
N SER A 111 5.99 5.49 5.76
CA SER A 111 5.92 6.12 7.08
C SER A 111 7.31 6.62 7.52
N ASP A 112 8.34 5.85 7.22
CA ASP A 112 9.75 6.10 7.58
C ASP A 112 10.54 6.80 6.45
N GLU A 113 11.83 7.06 6.69
CA GLU A 113 12.70 7.84 5.80
C GLU A 113 13.33 7.03 4.65
N GLN A 114 13.12 5.70 4.60
CA GLN A 114 13.77 4.79 3.66
C GLN A 114 12.85 4.38 2.51
N ALA A 115 13.43 4.27 1.30
CA ALA A 115 12.81 3.53 0.21
C ALA A 115 12.86 2.03 0.50
N SER A 116 11.87 1.29 0.01
CA SER A 116 11.91 -0.19 0.04
C SER A 116 11.00 -0.80 -1.01
N THR A 117 11.14 -2.09 -1.28
CA THR A 117 10.17 -2.86 -2.05
C THR A 117 9.89 -4.24 -1.45
N ALA A 118 8.63 -4.66 -1.53
CA ALA A 118 8.19 -5.95 -1.03
C ALA A 118 7.12 -6.56 -1.94
N TRP A 119 7.01 -7.88 -1.95
CA TRP A 119 5.88 -8.55 -2.57
C TRP A 119 4.66 -8.52 -1.64
N SER A 120 3.50 -8.08 -2.15
CA SER A 120 2.21 -8.20 -1.46
C SER A 120 1.44 -9.34 -2.09
N ASP A 121 1.12 -10.39 -1.31
CA ASP A 121 0.24 -11.46 -1.75
C ASP A 121 -1.24 -11.01 -1.82
N ASP A 122 -1.67 -10.12 -0.91
CA ASP A 122 -3.02 -9.53 -0.93
C ASP A 122 -3.27 -8.69 -2.21
N GLN A 123 -2.29 -7.87 -2.59
CA GLN A 123 -2.34 -7.08 -3.81
C GLN A 123 -1.76 -7.82 -5.03
N GLY A 124 -1.23 -9.04 -4.87
CA GLY A 124 -0.58 -9.84 -5.91
C GLY A 124 0.30 -9.02 -6.87
N GLY A 125 1.33 -8.40 -6.31
CA GLY A 125 2.25 -7.51 -7.02
C GLY A 125 3.30 -6.95 -6.06
N PHE A 126 4.22 -6.13 -6.59
CA PHE A 126 5.20 -5.46 -5.76
C PHE A 126 4.67 -4.12 -5.26
N LEU A 127 4.88 -3.87 -3.97
CA LEU A 127 4.80 -2.54 -3.39
C LEU A 127 6.17 -1.88 -3.50
N ILE A 128 6.21 -0.65 -3.98
CA ILE A 128 7.39 0.23 -4.01
C ILE A 128 7.10 1.39 -3.06
N THR A 129 7.80 1.39 -1.94
CA THR A 129 7.67 2.41 -0.90
C THR A 129 8.64 3.54 -1.18
N LEU A 130 8.11 4.76 -1.35
CA LEU A 130 8.87 5.97 -1.60
C LEU A 130 9.27 6.64 -0.28
N PRO A 131 10.53 7.09 -0.12
CA PRO A 131 10.93 7.89 1.02
C PRO A 131 10.24 9.27 0.94
N LYS A 132 9.97 9.88 2.09
CA LYS A 132 9.47 11.27 2.11
C LYS A 132 10.55 12.28 1.72
N LEU A 133 11.80 12.02 2.09
CA LEU A 133 12.92 12.95 1.91
C LEU A 133 13.44 13.03 0.47
N ARG A 134 13.78 14.25 0.07
CA ARG A 134 14.32 14.69 -1.24
C ARG A 134 15.64 14.06 -1.73
N LEU A 135 16.28 13.16 -0.97
CA LEU A 135 17.73 12.90 -1.11
C LEU A 135 18.13 11.61 -1.82
N ILE A 136 17.23 10.72 -2.20
CA ILE A 136 17.66 9.45 -2.81
C ILE A 136 17.84 9.58 -4.32
N THR A 137 19.09 9.58 -4.75
CA THR A 137 19.48 9.48 -6.16
C THR A 137 19.07 8.09 -6.70
N PRO A 138 18.47 7.96 -7.90
CA PRO A 138 18.08 6.66 -8.45
C PRO A 138 19.20 5.63 -8.58
N MET A 139 20.47 6.09 -8.64
CA MET A 139 21.66 5.24 -8.62
C MET A 139 21.80 4.44 -7.30
N ASP A 140 21.42 5.02 -6.17
CA ASP A 140 21.54 4.39 -4.84
C ASP A 140 20.38 3.42 -4.54
N LEU A 141 19.24 3.63 -5.21
CA LEU A 141 18.08 2.73 -5.13
C LEU A 141 18.28 1.40 -5.84
N HIS A 142 19.03 1.40 -6.95
CA HIS A 142 19.25 0.20 -7.77
C HIS A 142 19.82 -1.00 -6.98
N PRO A 143 20.93 -0.89 -6.21
CA PRO A 143 21.44 -2.01 -5.42
C PRO A 143 20.51 -2.40 -4.26
N LEU A 144 19.78 -1.44 -3.67
CA LEU A 144 18.81 -1.70 -2.60
C LEU A 144 17.65 -2.56 -3.13
N PHE A 145 16.95 -2.07 -4.15
CA PHE A 145 15.86 -2.81 -4.78
C PHE A 145 16.33 -4.15 -5.35
N LYS A 146 17.53 -4.23 -5.95
CA LYS A 146 18.06 -5.51 -6.45
C LYS A 146 18.23 -6.55 -5.33
N THR A 147 18.53 -6.12 -4.11
CA THR A 147 18.61 -7.00 -2.95
C THR A 147 17.22 -7.38 -2.45
N GLU A 148 16.35 -6.39 -2.21
CA GLU A 148 15.00 -6.61 -1.68
C GLU A 148 14.07 -7.40 -2.63
N ILE A 149 14.14 -7.15 -3.95
CA ILE A 149 13.41 -7.92 -4.97
C ILE A 149 13.85 -9.39 -4.96
N LYS A 150 15.14 -9.66 -4.73
CA LYS A 150 15.65 -11.03 -4.64
C LYS A 150 15.21 -11.72 -3.35
N ASP A 151 15.24 -11.00 -2.24
CA ASP A 151 14.89 -11.52 -0.92
C ASP A 151 13.38 -11.58 -0.64
N CYS A 152 12.52 -11.00 -1.50
CA CYS A 152 11.06 -10.96 -1.28
C CYS A 152 10.37 -12.34 -1.30
N PHE A 153 11.01 -13.37 -1.86
CA PHE A 153 10.57 -14.76 -1.81
C PHE A 153 11.48 -15.66 -0.97
N ALA A 154 12.58 -15.11 -0.42
CA ALA A 154 13.28 -15.80 0.65
C ALA A 154 12.33 -15.93 1.85
N ASP A 155 12.40 -17.06 2.54
CA ASP A 155 11.35 -17.56 3.43
C ASP A 155 11.22 -16.73 4.73
N HIS A 156 10.66 -15.53 4.60
CA HIS A 156 10.35 -14.59 5.68
C HIS A 156 9.07 -15.01 6.43
N HIS A 157 9.00 -16.30 6.79
CA HIS A 157 8.05 -16.87 7.75
C HIS A 157 8.15 -16.24 9.16
N LYS A 158 8.92 -15.15 9.32
CA LYS A 158 9.29 -14.47 10.58
C LYS A 158 9.48 -12.94 10.43
N GLN A 159 8.51 -12.21 9.88
CA GLN A 159 8.36 -10.79 10.29
C GLN A 159 6.94 -10.22 10.28
N LEU A 160 5.95 -11.05 10.58
CA LEU A 160 4.84 -10.57 11.43
C LEU A 160 5.38 -10.44 12.87
N PRO A 161 5.02 -9.40 13.64
CA PRO A 161 5.23 -9.44 15.10
C PRO A 161 4.52 -10.69 15.63
N PRO A 162 5.10 -11.42 16.60
CA PRO A 162 4.65 -12.76 16.93
C PRO A 162 3.22 -12.74 17.49
N TYR A 163 2.25 -13.11 16.64
CA TYR A 163 0.95 -13.54 17.09
C TYR A 163 1.13 -14.90 17.78
N SER A 164 1.51 -14.83 19.06
CA SER A 164 1.58 -15.99 19.94
C SER A 164 0.16 -16.49 20.21
N ALA A 165 -0.33 -17.35 19.31
CA ALA A 165 -1.40 -18.27 19.60
C ALA A 165 -0.91 -19.32 20.61
N SER A 166 -0.78 -18.92 21.88
CA SER A 166 -0.58 -19.82 23.01
C SER A 166 -1.94 -20.16 23.62
N PRO A 167 -2.43 -21.42 23.50
CA PRO A 167 -3.73 -21.81 24.01
C PRO A 167 -3.63 -22.22 25.48
N THR A 168 -3.94 -21.31 26.41
CA THR A 168 -4.27 -21.66 27.80
C THR A 168 -5.15 -20.59 28.43
N GLU A 169 -6.29 -21.04 28.96
CA GLU A 169 -6.99 -20.35 30.04
C GLU A 169 -6.11 -20.33 31.29
N ASP A 170 -5.65 -19.15 31.73
CA ASP A 170 -5.55 -18.88 33.17
C ASP A 170 -5.49 -17.35 33.43
N TRP A 171 -6.52 -16.81 34.09
CA TRP A 171 -6.61 -15.41 34.50
C TRP A 171 -6.42 -15.32 36.02
N ALA A 172 -5.18 -15.33 36.50
CA ALA A 172 -4.85 -14.96 37.88
C ALA A 172 -3.37 -14.56 38.02
N ASP A 173 -3.12 -13.57 38.89
CA ASP A 173 -1.85 -13.18 39.52
C ASP A 173 -0.63 -12.96 38.59
N LEU A 174 0.01 -11.79 38.58
CA LEU A 174 0.75 -11.30 39.75
C LEU A 174 0.91 -9.76 39.76
N GLU A 175 0.47 -9.21 40.89
CA GLU A 175 1.04 -8.08 41.63
C GLU A 175 2.38 -7.50 41.10
N MET A 176 2.36 -6.24 40.65
CA MET A 176 3.58 -5.45 40.50
C MET A 176 4.11 -5.04 41.88
N ASP A 177 5.34 -5.43 42.22
CA ASP A 177 6.12 -4.65 43.20
C ASP A 177 7.60 -4.51 42.81
N ALA A 178 8.23 -3.51 43.42
CA ALA A 178 9.37 -2.77 42.91
C ALA A 178 10.67 -3.57 42.75
N ARG A 179 11.48 -3.13 41.77
CA ARG A 179 12.80 -2.52 42.04
C ARG A 179 13.48 -1.96 40.78
N LEU A 180 13.49 -0.64 40.66
CA LEU A 180 14.72 0.13 40.35
C LEU A 180 14.52 1.61 40.71
N ASN A 181 15.03 1.98 41.88
CA ASN A 181 15.14 3.35 42.36
C ASN A 181 16.57 3.88 42.09
N ARG A 182 16.75 5.21 42.11
CA ARG A 182 17.92 6.02 41.67
C ARG A 182 17.90 6.22 40.13
N LEU A 183 17.86 7.43 39.55
CA LEU A 183 18.15 8.81 39.99
C LEU A 183 17.11 9.79 39.34
N SER A 184 16.80 11.01 39.80
CA SER A 184 17.16 11.74 41.04
C SER A 184 16.26 12.97 41.32
N VAL A 185 16.41 13.52 42.52
CA VAL A 185 16.27 14.93 42.98
C VAL A 185 16.22 16.00 41.87
N GLY A 186 15.37 17.04 41.87
CA GLY A 186 14.32 17.50 42.82
C GLY A 186 14.15 19.03 42.72
N GLY A 187 12.94 19.60 42.96
CA GLY A 187 12.77 21.07 42.91
C GLY A 187 11.37 21.63 42.62
N THR A 188 10.53 21.64 43.65
CA THR A 188 9.37 22.55 43.90
C THR A 188 8.98 23.62 42.85
N GLY A 189 7.85 23.38 42.19
CA GLY A 189 6.67 24.26 42.10
C GLY A 189 6.79 25.78 41.83
N HIS A 190 6.10 26.24 40.77
CA HIS A 190 5.37 27.51 40.82
C HIS A 190 4.09 27.50 39.98
N LEU A 191 2.97 27.89 40.61
CA LEU A 191 1.71 28.23 39.95
C LEU A 191 1.92 29.43 39.01
N ARG A 192 1.54 29.31 37.73
CA ARG A 192 1.21 30.50 36.92
C ARG A 192 0.19 30.23 35.82
N GLN A 193 -1.08 30.25 36.23
CA GLN A 193 -2.24 30.38 35.37
C GLN A 193 -2.14 31.68 34.54
N ARG A 194 -2.20 31.58 33.20
CA ARG A 194 -2.50 32.72 32.32
C ARG A 194 -3.50 32.28 31.25
N ALA A 195 -4.50 33.11 31.02
CA ALA A 195 -5.73 32.74 30.34
C ALA A 195 -5.61 32.69 28.79
N SER A 196 -6.27 31.68 28.23
CA SER A 196 -7.02 31.67 26.96
C SER A 196 -6.66 32.68 25.86
N ILE A 197 -6.23 32.13 24.71
CA ILE A 197 -6.64 32.65 23.40
C ILE A 197 -7.43 31.53 22.71
N SER A 198 -8.69 31.79 22.39
CA SER A 198 -9.57 30.83 21.74
C SER A 198 -9.32 30.79 20.24
N SER A 199 -8.80 29.68 19.72
CA SER A 199 -8.83 29.37 18.29
C SER A 199 -9.53 28.02 18.08
N THR A 200 -10.77 28.09 17.61
CA THR A 200 -11.58 26.91 17.27
C THR A 200 -11.11 26.29 15.96
N ALA A 201 -9.97 25.60 16.00
CA ALA A 201 -9.65 24.56 15.04
C ALA A 201 -10.25 23.26 15.57
N SER A 202 -11.12 22.61 14.78
CA SER A 202 -11.73 21.32 15.12
C SER A 202 -10.69 20.20 15.02
N ARG A 203 -9.82 20.12 16.03
CA ARG A 203 -8.90 19.01 16.25
C ARG A 203 -9.76 17.80 16.60
N GLY A 204 -9.88 16.85 15.66
CA GLY A 204 -10.49 15.56 15.96
C GLY A 204 -9.75 14.90 17.13
N PRO A 205 -10.43 14.13 18.00
CA PRO A 205 -9.78 13.51 19.14
C PRO A 205 -8.67 12.58 18.63
N GLN A 206 -7.42 12.87 19.03
CA GLN A 206 -6.36 11.87 18.96
C GLN A 206 -6.76 10.73 19.89
N ALA A 207 -7.05 9.57 19.31
CA ALA A 207 -7.38 8.38 20.07
C ALA A 207 -6.08 7.76 20.59
N ASP A 208 -5.52 8.33 21.65
CA ASP A 208 -4.33 7.79 22.34
C ASP A 208 -4.62 6.47 23.09
N PHE A 209 -5.81 5.90 22.90
CA PHE A 209 -6.24 4.61 23.47
C PHE A 209 -7.09 3.83 22.46
N MET A 210 -6.72 2.57 22.22
CA MET A 210 -7.56 1.59 21.53
C MET A 210 -8.84 1.34 22.36
N PRO A 211 -10.06 1.39 21.78
CA PRO A 211 -11.26 1.03 22.50
C PRO A 211 -11.23 -0.45 22.90
N LYS A 212 -11.71 -0.77 24.11
CA LYS A 212 -11.87 -2.17 24.55
C LYS A 212 -12.88 -2.87 23.64
N ALA A 213 -12.63 -4.13 23.28
CA ALA A 213 -13.51 -4.90 22.41
C ALA A 213 -14.96 -4.97 22.94
N ASP A 214 -15.13 -5.14 24.25
CA ASP A 214 -16.44 -5.19 24.92
C ASP A 214 -17.20 -3.86 24.93
N ALA A 215 -16.53 -2.75 24.61
CA ALA A 215 -17.13 -1.42 24.47
C ALA A 215 -17.53 -1.09 23.03
N LEU A 216 -17.23 -1.95 22.06
CA LEU A 216 -17.66 -1.78 20.67
C LEU A 216 -19.12 -2.23 20.51
N PRO A 217 -19.97 -1.45 19.82
CA PRO A 217 -21.28 -1.92 19.36
C PRO A 217 -21.15 -3.19 18.50
N ARG A 218 -22.25 -3.93 18.36
CA ARG A 218 -22.31 -5.07 17.44
C ARG A 218 -21.86 -4.64 16.04
N PRO A 219 -21.17 -5.50 15.26
CA PRO A 219 -20.69 -5.14 13.92
C PRO A 219 -21.77 -4.50 13.05
N ASP A 220 -22.99 -5.04 13.04
CA ASP A 220 -24.12 -4.48 12.30
C ASP A 220 -24.46 -3.03 12.65
N GLU A 221 -24.26 -2.61 13.91
CA GLU A 221 -24.50 -1.24 14.38
C GLU A 221 -23.31 -0.30 14.16
N LEU A 222 -22.09 -0.85 14.23
CA LEU A 222 -20.85 -0.13 13.93
C LEU A 222 -20.82 0.26 12.44
N LEU A 223 -21.20 -0.69 11.59
CA LEU A 223 -21.25 -0.60 10.13
C LEU A 223 -22.43 0.24 9.58
N GLN A 224 -23.37 0.62 10.44
CA GLN A 224 -24.49 1.54 10.13
C GLN A 224 -24.20 3.02 10.48
N LYS A 225 -22.98 3.34 10.95
CA LYS A 225 -22.60 4.72 11.29
C LYS A 225 -21.64 5.28 10.24
N ALA A 226 -21.89 6.51 9.83
CA ALA A 226 -20.97 7.26 8.96
C ALA A 226 -19.67 7.58 9.72
N PRO A 227 -18.51 7.70 9.03
CA PRO A 227 -18.33 7.63 7.58
C PRO A 227 -18.34 6.19 7.03
N TYR A 228 -19.04 5.99 5.91
CA TYR A 228 -18.98 4.72 5.19
C TYR A 228 -17.78 4.69 4.24
N HIS A 229 -17.09 3.55 4.15
CA HIS A 229 -16.12 3.29 3.09
C HIS A 229 -16.69 2.33 2.05
N LEU A 230 -16.33 2.54 0.79
CA LEU A 230 -16.60 1.65 -0.34
C LEU A 230 -15.31 1.54 -1.14
N ILE A 231 -14.83 0.32 -1.34
CA ILE A 231 -13.61 0.00 -2.07
C ILE A 231 -14.02 -0.83 -3.28
N VAL A 232 -13.60 -0.41 -4.47
CA VAL A 232 -13.93 -1.06 -5.74
C VAL A 232 -12.64 -1.38 -6.45
N TYR A 233 -12.44 -2.65 -6.82
CA TYR A 233 -11.31 -3.07 -7.65
C TYR A 233 -11.75 -4.11 -8.68
N SER A 234 -11.24 -4.00 -9.90
CA SER A 234 -11.34 -5.07 -10.89
C SER A 234 -10.57 -6.28 -10.35
N ARG A 235 -11.11 -7.51 -10.45
CA ARG A 235 -10.39 -8.78 -10.22
C ARG A 235 -10.18 -9.52 -11.55
N GLY A 236 -8.92 -9.79 -11.89
CA GLY A 236 -8.54 -10.18 -13.26
C GLY A 236 -9.08 -9.21 -14.32
N ALA A 237 -9.39 -9.75 -15.51
CA ALA A 237 -10.02 -9.02 -16.62
C ALA A 237 -11.55 -9.12 -16.66
N HIS A 238 -12.18 -9.91 -15.77
CA HIS A 238 -13.57 -10.36 -15.92
C HIS A 238 -14.41 -10.34 -14.62
N GLU A 239 -13.81 -9.98 -13.49
CA GLU A 239 -14.48 -9.90 -12.20
C GLU A 239 -14.28 -8.49 -11.63
N ILE A 240 -15.17 -8.04 -10.76
CA ILE A 240 -15.06 -6.77 -10.04
C ILE A 240 -15.48 -7.08 -8.61
N GLU A 241 -14.59 -6.84 -7.67
CA GLU A 241 -14.88 -6.97 -6.25
C GLU A 241 -15.25 -5.58 -5.69
N ILE A 242 -16.28 -5.58 -4.85
CA ILE A 242 -16.79 -4.38 -4.19
C ILE A 242 -16.91 -4.70 -2.71
N GLN A 243 -16.02 -4.11 -1.93
CA GLN A 243 -16.03 -4.18 -0.48
C GLN A 243 -16.56 -2.86 0.09
N GLY A 244 -17.11 -2.89 1.30
CA GLY A 244 -17.59 -1.66 1.92
C GLY A 244 -18.19 -1.88 3.29
N SER A 245 -18.15 -0.83 4.10
CA SER A 245 -18.61 -0.90 5.48
C SER A 245 -20.13 -0.97 5.61
N HIS A 246 -20.92 -0.72 4.57
CA HIS A 246 -22.38 -0.65 4.69
C HIS A 246 -23.07 -1.76 3.89
N SER A 247 -23.47 -2.83 4.59
CA SER A 247 -24.05 -4.05 4.02
C SER A 247 -25.28 -3.80 3.13
N ALA A 248 -26.12 -2.82 3.46
CA ALA A 248 -27.28 -2.46 2.63
C ALA A 248 -26.88 -1.80 1.29
N THR A 249 -25.79 -1.02 1.25
CA THR A 249 -25.23 -0.49 -0.01
C THR A 249 -24.67 -1.62 -0.86
N LEU A 250 -23.92 -2.57 -0.27
CA LEU A 250 -23.39 -3.72 -1.00
C LEU A 250 -24.51 -4.59 -1.59
N LYS A 251 -25.58 -4.84 -0.83
CA LYS A 251 -26.75 -5.57 -1.31
C LYS A 251 -27.45 -4.86 -2.46
N PHE A 252 -27.66 -3.55 -2.35
CA PHE A 252 -28.21 -2.73 -3.44
C PHE A 252 -27.34 -2.81 -4.71
N LEU A 253 -26.02 -2.68 -4.58
CA LEU A 253 -25.09 -2.78 -5.72
C LEU A 253 -25.14 -4.18 -6.35
N ALA A 254 -25.13 -5.24 -5.55
CA ALA A 254 -25.24 -6.61 -6.04
C ALA A 254 -26.54 -6.84 -6.83
N ASP A 255 -27.68 -6.34 -6.35
CA ASP A 255 -28.96 -6.49 -7.03
C ASP A 255 -29.07 -5.57 -8.27
N TYR A 256 -28.46 -4.38 -8.24
CA TYR A 256 -28.30 -3.51 -9.40
C TYR A 256 -27.48 -4.21 -10.50
N PHE A 257 -26.30 -4.75 -10.20
CA PHE A 257 -25.48 -5.44 -11.20
C PHE A 257 -26.14 -6.75 -11.68
N LYS A 258 -26.87 -7.49 -10.84
CA LYS A 258 -27.70 -8.63 -11.28
C LYS A 258 -28.80 -8.21 -12.25
N LYS A 259 -29.41 -7.04 -12.07
CA LYS A 259 -30.44 -6.50 -12.98
C LYS A 259 -29.87 -6.01 -14.31
N TRP A 260 -28.70 -5.38 -14.29
CA TRP A 260 -28.10 -4.73 -15.45
C TRP A 260 -27.01 -5.54 -16.16
N ARG A 261 -26.65 -6.74 -15.67
CA ARG A 261 -25.82 -7.69 -16.42
C ARG A 261 -26.48 -7.96 -17.77
N ARG A 262 -25.77 -7.69 -18.86
CA ARG A 262 -26.20 -8.15 -20.18
C ARG A 262 -26.07 -9.68 -20.19
N THR A 263 -27.16 -10.38 -20.49
CA THR A 263 -27.14 -11.84 -20.65
C THR A 263 -26.32 -12.17 -21.89
N ASN A 264 -25.01 -12.38 -21.73
CA ASN A 264 -24.14 -12.72 -22.83
C ASN A 264 -24.36 -14.18 -23.23
N HIS A 265 -25.18 -14.42 -24.27
CA HIS A 265 -25.58 -15.76 -24.72
C HIS A 265 -24.41 -16.64 -25.22
N GLN A 266 -23.18 -16.10 -25.30
CA GLN A 266 -21.98 -16.86 -25.65
C GLN A 266 -21.30 -17.56 -24.46
N ILE A 267 -21.68 -17.27 -23.20
CA ILE A 267 -21.09 -17.93 -22.02
C ILE A 267 -22.02 -19.06 -21.55
N SER A 268 -21.86 -20.23 -22.18
CA SER A 268 -22.44 -21.48 -21.67
C SER A 268 -21.65 -21.97 -20.45
N SER A 269 -21.83 -21.33 -19.30
CA SER A 269 -21.30 -21.80 -18.02
C SER A 269 -22.06 -23.05 -17.59
N LYS A 270 -21.54 -24.21 -17.98
CA LYS A 270 -22.03 -25.53 -17.53
C LYS A 270 -21.88 -25.60 -16.01
N ALA A 271 -22.99 -25.50 -15.28
CA ALA A 271 -22.99 -25.57 -13.83
C ALA A 271 -22.38 -26.90 -13.36
N ARG A 272 -21.24 -26.83 -12.66
CA ARG A 272 -20.79 -27.92 -11.81
C ARG A 272 -21.53 -27.80 -10.49
N ASN A 273 -22.59 -28.59 -10.33
CA ASN A 273 -23.10 -28.89 -9.00
C ASN A 273 -22.01 -29.71 -8.29
N LEU A 274 -21.49 -29.18 -7.19
CA LEU A 274 -20.81 -29.97 -6.17
C LEU A 274 -21.83 -30.19 -5.05
N SER A 275 -22.18 -31.45 -4.87
CA SER A 275 -22.91 -32.02 -3.72
C SER A 275 -21.99 -32.19 -2.53
#